data_AF-A0A949FUE1-F1
#
_entry.id   AF-A0A949FUE1-F1
#
_cell.length_a   1.000
_cell.length_b   1.000
_cell.length_c   1.000
_cell.angle_alpha   90.00
_cell.angle_beta   90.00
_cell.angle_gamma   90.00
#
_symmetry.space_group_name_H-M   'P 1'
#
loop_
_entity.id
_entity.type
_entity.pdbx_description
1 polymer ?
#
loop_
_entity_poly.entity_id
_entity_poly.type
_entity_poly.pdbx_seq_one_letter_code
_entity_poly.pdbx_strand_id
1 'polypeptide(L)' 'MKIGNFDLNKNVLVVAEIGNNHEGDFNLAKEMVRVAAQTGVGAVKFQSIIPESLVSPLQKE' A
#
# COMPACT_ATOMS: atom_id res chain seq x y z
N MET A 1 -2.47 4.97 19.89
CA MET A 1 -3.51 4.44 18.97
C MET A 1 -3.15 3.00 18.60
N LYS A 2 -4.12 2.12 18.35
CA LYS A 2 -3.84 0.73 17.91
C LYS A 2 -4.29 0.50 16.47
N ILE A 3 -3.49 -0.24 15.70
CA ILE A 3 -3.85 -0.78 14.37
C ILE A 3 -3.69 -2.30 14.47
N GLY A 4 -4.80 -3.03 14.48
CA GLY A 4 -4.79 -4.47 14.80
C GLY A 4 -4.10 -4.72 16.14
N ASN A 5 -3.04 -5.55 16.12
CA ASN A 5 -2.24 -5.87 17.29
C ASN A 5 -1.06 -4.91 17.55
N PHE A 6 -0.88 -3.88 16.73
CA PHE A 6 0.23 -2.93 16.83
C PHE A 6 -0.15 -1.67 17.63
N ASP A 7 0.68 -1.28 18.60
CA ASP A 7 0.49 -0.07 19.41
C ASP A 7 1.44 1.06 18.98
N LEU A 8 0.87 2.07 18.32
CA LEU A 8 1.61 3.22 17.77
C LEU A 8 2.14 4.18 18.86
N ASN A 9 1.67 4.06 20.11
CA ASN A 9 2.21 4.85 21.21
C ASN A 9 3.53 4.27 21.75
N LYS A 10 3.86 3.03 21.36
CA LYS A 10 5.02 2.29 21.86
C LYS A 10 6.09 2.07 20.81
N ASN A 11 5.69 1.88 19.55
CA ASN A 11 6.58 1.55 18.45
C ASN A 11 6.20 2.31 17.19
N VAL A 12 7.17 2.49 16.29
CA VAL A 12 6.93 3.02 14.94
C VAL A 12 6.48 1.88 14.03
N LEU A 13 5.31 2.03 13.39
CA LEU A 13 4.84 1.09 12.37
C LEU A 13 5.44 1.48 11.01
N VAL A 14 6.38 0.69 10.51
CA VAL A 14 6.89 0.83 9.13
C VAL A 14 5.93 0.14 8.18
N VAL A 15 5.44 0.89 7.19
CA VAL A 15 4.50 0.41 6.17
C VAL A 15 5.19 0.42 4.80
N ALA A 16 5.26 -0.73 4.14
CA ALA A 16 5.68 -0.80 2.74
C ALA A 16 4.52 -0.34 1.85
N GLU A 17 4.67 0.83 1.22
CA GLU A 17 3.69 1.33 0.27
C GLU A 17 3.91 0.65 -1.09
N ILE A 18 3.04 -0.31 -1.41
CA ILE A 18 2.98 -0.94 -2.73
C ILE A 18 2.23 -0.02 -3.71
N GLY A 19 1.18 0.66 -3.23
CA GLY A 19 0.41 1.60 -4.05
C GLY A 19 -0.13 0.96 -5.32
N ASN A 20 0.20 1.55 -6.47
CA ASN A 20 -0.10 1.05 -7.81
C ASN A 20 1.14 0.46 -8.54
N ASN A 21 2.27 0.25 -7.85
CA ASN A 21 3.52 -0.20 -8.46
C ASN A 21 3.44 -1.61 -9.09
N HIS A 22 2.38 -2.36 -8.78
CA HIS A 22 2.09 -3.65 -9.39
C HIS A 22 1.52 -3.54 -10.81
N GLU A 23 1.29 -2.33 -11.33
CA GLU A 23 0.85 -2.06 -12.73
C GLU A 23 -0.40 -2.85 -13.19
N GLY A 24 -1.28 -3.20 -12.25
CA GLY A 24 -2.45 -4.04 -12.51
C GLY A 24 -2.20 -5.55 -12.58
N ASP A 25 -0.95 -6.00 -12.43
CA ASP A 25 -0.60 -7.43 -12.36
C ASP A 25 -0.79 -7.99 -10.94
N PHE A 26 -1.73 -8.92 -10.80
CA PHE A 26 -2.03 -9.60 -9.54
C PHE A 26 -0.90 -10.53 -9.05
N ASN A 27 -0.15 -11.16 -9.96
CA ASN A 27 0.98 -12.01 -9.60
C ASN A 27 2.13 -11.17 -9.06
N LEU A 28 2.42 -10.04 -9.71
CA LEU A 28 3.41 -9.08 -9.23
C LEU A 28 3.00 -8.51 -7.86
N ALA A 29 1.72 -8.16 -7.66
CA ALA A 29 1.22 -7.71 -6.36
C ALA A 29 1.46 -8.75 -5.25
N LYS A 30 1.20 -10.04 -5.51
CA LYS A 30 1.49 -11.13 -4.55
C LYS A 30 2.98 -11.25 -4.26
N GLU A 31 3.83 -11.14 -5.28
CA GLU A 31 5.28 -11.19 -5.12
C GLU A 31 5.79 -10.03 -4.25
N MET A 32 5.33 -8.82 -4.52
CA MET A 32 5.65 -7.63 -3.72
C MET A 32 5.27 -7.80 -2.25
N VAL A 33 4.10 -8.39 -1.95
CA VAL A 33 3.71 -8.71 -0.57
C VAL A 33 4.66 -9.72 0.07
N ARG A 34 5.07 -10.76 -0.65
CA ARG A 34 6.02 -11.76 -0.13
C ARG A 34 7.38 -11.15 0.17
N VAL A 35 7.92 -10.33 -0.73
CA VAL A 35 9.20 -9.65 -0.54
C VAL A 35 9.11 -8.67 0.62
N ALA A 36 8.04 -7.86 0.70
CA ALA A 36 7.84 -6.95 1.83
C ALA A 36 7.80 -7.70 3.17
N ALA A 37 7.12 -8.84 3.26
CA ALA A 37 7.09 -9.65 4.48
C ALA A 37 8.48 -10.14 4.93
N GLN A 38 9.45 -10.26 4.02
CA GLN A 38 10.83 -10.67 4.32
C GLN A 38 11.71 -9.51 4.84
N THR A 39 11.30 -8.25 4.70
CA THR A 39 12.12 -7.08 5.09
C THR A 39 11.85 -6.59 6.52
N GLY A 40 10.91 -7.20 7.24
CA GLY A 40 10.58 -6.85 8.62
C GLY A 40 9.65 -5.64 8.77
N VAL A 41 8.99 -5.19 7.68
CA VAL A 41 7.93 -4.18 7.77
C VAL A 41 6.71 -4.74 8.52
N GLY A 42 5.99 -3.85 9.22
CA GLY A 42 4.82 -4.26 10.00
C GLY A 42 3.52 -4.32 9.21
N ALA A 43 3.46 -3.68 8.04
CA ALA A 43 2.31 -3.72 7.15
C ALA A 43 2.70 -3.43 5.69
N VAL A 44 1.80 -3.79 4.78
CA VAL A 44 1.80 -3.35 3.37
C VAL A 44 0.57 -2.49 3.13
N LYS A 45 0.65 -1.54 2.20
CA LYS A 45 -0.49 -0.70 1.81
C LYS A 45 -0.63 -0.63 0.29
N PHE A 46 -1.86 -0.78 -0.17
CA PHE A 46 -2.27 -0.64 -1.57
C PHE A 46 -3.14 0.60 -1.74
N GLN A 47 -3.22 1.09 -2.97
CA GLN A 47 -4.16 2.14 -3.34
C GLN A 47 -5.39 1.50 -3.99
N SER A 48 -6.57 1.76 -3.42
CA SER A 48 -7.84 1.44 -4.06
C SER A 48 -8.30 2.67 -4.82
N ILE A 49 -8.22 2.63 -6.15
CA ILE A 49 -8.47 3.77 -7.02
C ILE A 49 -9.61 3.42 -7.98
N ILE A 50 -10.59 4.31 -8.03
CA ILE A 50 -11.53 4.43 -9.15
C ILE A 50 -11.03 5.66 -9.93
N PRO A 51 -10.38 5.49 -11.10
CA PRO A 51 -9.71 6.58 -11.80
C PRO A 51 -10.61 7.80 -12.03
N GLU A 52 -11.87 7.55 -12.36
CA GLU A 52 -12.91 8.56 -12.62
C GLU A 52 -13.25 9.40 -11.39
N SER A 53 -12.99 8.86 -10.18
CA SER A 53 -13.19 9.57 -8.91
C SER A 53 -11.92 10.27 -8.42
N LEU A 54 -10.76 9.97 -9.02
CA LEU A 54 -9.47 10.50 -8.60
C LEU A 54 -9.04 11.71 -9.45
N VAL A 55 -9.30 11.66 -10.76
CA VAL A 55 -8.87 12.69 -11.70
C VAL A 55 -10.07 13.48 -12.22
N SER A 56 -9.91 14.80 -12.30
CA SER A 56 -10.93 15.65 -12.94
C SER A 56 -10.92 15.38 -14.46
N PRO A 57 -12.08 15.17 -15.10
CA PRO A 57 -12.15 15.04 -16.56
C PRO A 57 -11.75 16.32 -17.29
N LEU A 58 -11.64 17.45 -16.59
CA LEU A 58 -11.18 18.73 -17.14
C LEU A 58 -9.67 18.94 -16.96
N GLN A 59 -8.99 18.05 -16.24
CA GLN A 59 -7.55 18.14 -16.04
C GLN A 59 -6.83 17.86 -17.36
N LYS A 60 -6.04 18.83 -17.82
CA LYS A 60 -5.14 18.69 -18.96
C LYS A 60 -3.75 18.32 -18.48
N GLU A 61 -2.99 17.64 -19.34
CA GLU A 61 -1.55 17.37 -19.14
C GLU A 61 -0.74 18.66 -18.94
#